data_AF-A0A7C3UJL7-F1
#
_entry.id   AF-A0A7C3UJL7-F1
#
_cell.length_a   1.000
_cell.length_b   1.000
_cell.length_c   1.000
_cell.angle_alpha   90.00
_cell.angle_beta   90.00
_cell.angle_gamma   90.00
#
_symmetry.space_group_name_H-M   'P 1'
#
loop_
_entity.id
_entity.type
_entity.pdbx_description
1 polymer ?
#
loop_
_entity_poly.entity_id
_entity_poly.type
_entity_poly.pdbx_seq_one_letter_code
_entity_poly.pdbx_strand_id
1 'polypeptide(L)'
;MPKSLRDIVTILQKKNINATLLGIGPMSEIVIRATLELARDMEFPVMFIASRNQIDSIELGGGYVMGWDQMAFSNAIHNIADDVNFDGLLYLCRDHGGPWQRDNEKAEKLPLKQAMEKAKSSYLDDLKAGFNLLHIDPTKDPHIQGSVPMELVIERTIELISYLEEQIQKLNLMPISYEVGTEETAGGLISNDAFEAFIEKLLKELDSRSLPHPAFIVGQTGTLVKMNKNVGKFDPETAHNLSMIARKYGIGFKEHNADYLSEDDL
;
A
#
# COMPACT_ATOMS: atom_id res chain seq x y z
N MET A 1 -13.81 -17.71 5.63
CA MET A 1 -13.34 -16.62 4.75
C MET A 1 -11.96 -16.21 5.21
N PRO A 2 -11.01 -15.95 4.30
CA PRO A 2 -9.73 -15.36 4.68
C PRO A 2 -10.00 -14.03 5.38
N LYS A 3 -9.29 -13.76 6.49
CA LYS A 3 -9.44 -12.50 7.23
C LYS A 3 -8.86 -11.37 6.39
N SER A 4 -9.55 -10.23 6.32
CA SER A 4 -8.99 -9.05 5.69
C SER A 4 -7.76 -8.55 6.46
N LEU A 5 -6.89 -7.77 5.81
CA LEU A 5 -5.75 -7.17 6.51
C LEU A 5 -6.21 -6.23 7.62
N ARG A 6 -7.32 -5.51 7.43
CA ARG A 6 -7.99 -4.73 8.49
C ARG A 6 -8.38 -5.56 9.70
N ASP A 7 -8.92 -6.77 9.48
CA ASP A 7 -9.28 -7.69 10.57
C ASP A 7 -8.03 -8.20 11.29
N ILE A 8 -6.96 -8.50 10.57
CA ILE A 8 -5.69 -8.91 11.16
C ILE A 8 -5.15 -7.82 12.07
N VAL A 9 -5.03 -6.58 11.58
CA VAL A 9 -4.58 -5.42 12.37
C VAL A 9 -5.44 -5.27 13.62
N THR A 10 -6.76 -5.34 13.48
CA THR A 10 -7.70 -5.26 14.61
C THR A 10 -7.45 -6.35 15.65
N ILE A 11 -7.23 -7.59 15.21
CA ILE A 11 -6.99 -8.73 16.10
C ILE A 11 -5.66 -8.56 16.83
N LEU A 12 -4.59 -8.20 16.11
CA LEU A 12 -3.26 -8.00 16.69
C LEU A 12 -3.32 -6.92 17.78
N GLN A 13 -3.96 -5.78 17.51
CA GLN A 13 -4.09 -4.70 18.46
C GLN A 13 -4.98 -5.06 19.66
N LYS A 14 -6.16 -5.65 19.42
CA LYS A 14 -7.08 -6.06 20.51
C LYS A 14 -6.47 -7.11 21.45
N LYS A 15 -5.67 -8.04 20.89
CA LYS A 15 -4.98 -9.06 21.67
C LYS A 15 -3.61 -8.62 22.20
N ASN A 16 -3.21 -7.39 21.90
CA ASN A 16 -1.89 -6.86 22.23
C ASN A 16 -0.73 -7.78 21.78
N ILE A 17 -0.85 -8.31 20.57
CA ILE A 17 0.19 -9.13 19.94
C ILE A 17 1.16 -8.18 19.23
N ASN A 18 2.43 -8.27 19.59
CA ASN A 18 3.50 -7.57 18.89
C ASN A 18 3.92 -8.41 17.68
N ALA A 19 3.47 -8.02 16.50
CA ALA A 19 3.80 -8.68 15.25
C ALA A 19 3.83 -7.66 14.12
N THR A 20 4.70 -7.92 13.15
CA THR A 20 4.84 -7.13 11.93
C THR A 20 4.43 -8.00 10.74
N LEU A 21 3.69 -7.41 9.80
CA LEU A 21 3.41 -8.01 8.51
C LEU A 21 4.47 -7.51 7.53
N LEU A 22 5.16 -8.43 6.87
CA LEU A 22 6.22 -8.09 5.93
C LEU A 22 5.63 -7.90 4.52
N GLY A 23 5.75 -6.69 3.98
CA GLY A 23 5.46 -6.42 2.57
C GLY A 23 6.64 -6.84 1.70
N ILE A 24 6.41 -7.74 0.75
CA ILE A 24 7.46 -8.40 -0.04
C ILE A 24 7.36 -7.96 -1.50
N GLY A 25 8.44 -7.40 -2.04
CA GLY A 25 8.54 -7.01 -3.45
C GLY A 25 8.68 -8.24 -4.37
N PRO A 26 7.72 -8.53 -5.26
CA PRO A 26 7.66 -9.77 -6.04
C PRO A 26 8.46 -9.65 -7.35
N MET A 27 9.75 -9.37 -7.24
CA MET A 27 10.59 -8.93 -8.38
C MET A 27 10.90 -10.04 -9.40
N SER A 28 10.66 -11.30 -9.07
CA SER A 28 10.81 -12.46 -9.96
C SER A 28 10.07 -13.67 -9.43
N GLU A 29 9.83 -14.67 -10.28
CA GLU A 29 9.28 -15.97 -9.86
C GLU A 29 10.14 -16.65 -8.78
N ILE A 30 11.45 -16.47 -8.80
CA ILE A 30 12.36 -17.03 -7.79
C ILE A 30 12.08 -16.43 -6.41
N VAL A 31 11.91 -15.10 -6.34
CA VAL A 31 11.56 -14.42 -5.09
C VAL A 31 10.19 -14.88 -4.60
N ILE A 32 9.19 -14.93 -5.49
CA ILE A 32 7.84 -15.38 -5.15
C ILE A 32 7.87 -16.81 -4.60
N ARG A 33 8.55 -17.74 -5.29
CA ARG A 33 8.69 -19.13 -4.85
C ARG A 33 9.39 -19.24 -3.51
N ALA A 34 10.54 -18.59 -3.35
CA ALA A 34 11.29 -18.62 -2.10
C ALA A 34 10.47 -18.08 -0.92
N THR A 35 9.71 -17.01 -1.13
CA THR A 35 8.78 -16.47 -0.13
C THR A 35 7.71 -17.49 0.26
N LEU A 36 7.06 -18.12 -0.72
CA LEU A 36 5.97 -19.08 -0.46
C LEU A 36 6.48 -20.37 0.21
N GLU A 37 7.65 -20.88 -0.20
CA GLU A 37 8.30 -22.02 0.45
C GLU A 37 8.67 -21.69 1.90
N LEU A 38 9.26 -20.53 2.14
CA LEU A 38 9.63 -20.10 3.49
C LEU A 38 8.38 -19.90 4.36
N ALA A 39 7.32 -19.30 3.80
CA ALA A 39 6.07 -19.07 4.51
C ALA A 39 5.32 -20.36 4.83
N ARG A 40 5.39 -21.38 3.97
CA ARG A 40 4.90 -22.74 4.25
C ARG A 40 5.66 -23.35 5.42
N ASP A 41 6.99 -23.25 5.39
CA ASP A 41 7.85 -23.93 6.37
C ASP A 41 7.87 -23.22 7.73
N MET A 42 7.63 -21.90 7.75
CA MET A 42 7.65 -21.05 8.95
C MET A 42 6.27 -20.53 9.39
N GLU A 43 5.21 -20.91 8.68
CA GLU A 43 3.80 -20.62 9.00
C GLU A 43 3.47 -19.12 9.19
N PHE A 44 3.98 -18.24 8.32
CA PHE A 44 3.67 -16.81 8.36
C PHE A 44 2.79 -16.33 7.18
N PRO A 45 1.99 -15.26 7.36
CA PRO A 45 1.19 -14.69 6.27
C PRO A 45 2.06 -13.98 5.23
N VAL A 46 1.79 -14.23 3.95
CA VAL A 46 2.50 -13.62 2.83
C VAL A 46 1.75 -12.39 2.34
N MET A 47 2.45 -11.26 2.23
CA MET A 47 1.91 -10.02 1.65
C MET A 47 2.83 -9.56 0.51
N PHE A 48 2.47 -9.87 -0.73
CA PHE A 48 3.19 -9.35 -1.89
C PHE A 48 2.70 -7.95 -2.23
N ILE A 49 3.65 -7.01 -2.36
CA ILE A 49 3.37 -5.61 -2.68
C ILE A 49 3.97 -5.27 -4.04
N ALA A 50 3.16 -4.78 -4.97
CA ALA A 50 3.63 -4.37 -6.29
C ALA A 50 3.22 -2.92 -6.57
N SER A 51 4.15 -2.10 -7.05
CA SER A 51 3.87 -0.73 -7.50
C SER A 51 3.32 -0.66 -8.93
N ARG A 52 2.70 0.47 -9.30
CA ARG A 52 2.20 0.67 -10.67
C ARG A 52 3.29 0.61 -11.74
N ASN A 53 4.55 0.91 -11.40
CA ASN A 53 5.66 0.74 -12.34
C ASN A 53 6.05 -0.73 -12.51
N GLN A 54 5.85 -1.57 -11.49
CA GLN A 54 6.21 -2.99 -11.50
C GLN A 54 5.19 -3.84 -12.23
N ILE A 55 3.90 -3.69 -11.86
CA ILE A 55 2.76 -4.46 -12.37
C ILE A 55 1.61 -3.50 -12.59
N ASP A 56 1.16 -3.34 -13.85
CA ASP A 56 0.00 -2.52 -14.22
C ASP A 56 -0.54 -2.99 -15.56
N SER A 57 -1.73 -2.53 -15.94
CA SER A 57 -2.40 -3.04 -17.13
C SER A 57 -1.67 -2.62 -18.40
N ILE A 58 -1.71 -3.47 -19.41
CA ILE A 58 -1.05 -3.23 -20.71
C ILE A 58 -1.56 -1.93 -21.35
N GLU A 59 -2.86 -1.65 -21.19
CA GLU A 59 -3.49 -0.42 -21.68
C GLU A 59 -2.92 0.85 -21.03
N LEU A 60 -2.39 0.73 -19.80
CA LEU A 60 -1.72 1.82 -19.09
C LEU A 60 -0.20 1.85 -19.32
N GLY A 61 0.33 0.95 -20.16
CA GLY A 61 1.73 0.85 -20.53
C GLY A 61 2.45 -0.35 -19.90
N GLY A 62 1.75 -1.23 -19.19
CA GLY A 62 2.32 -2.41 -18.54
C GLY A 62 3.25 -2.07 -17.38
N GLY A 63 3.85 -3.09 -16.78
CA GLY A 63 4.89 -2.95 -15.76
C GLY A 63 6.21 -3.61 -16.19
N TYR A 64 7.31 -3.27 -15.51
CA TYR A 64 8.63 -3.81 -15.85
C TYR A 64 8.92 -5.19 -15.24
N VAL A 65 8.11 -5.67 -14.29
CA VAL A 65 8.30 -6.99 -13.67
C VAL A 65 7.65 -8.04 -14.56
N MET A 66 8.49 -8.84 -15.23
CA MET A 66 8.10 -9.99 -16.05
C MET A 66 7.11 -9.69 -17.20
N GLY A 67 6.79 -8.41 -17.46
CA GLY A 67 5.78 -7.99 -18.42
C GLY A 67 4.35 -8.37 -18.02
N TRP A 68 4.11 -8.67 -16.75
CA TRP A 68 2.79 -9.06 -16.27
C TRP A 68 1.86 -7.86 -16.08
N ASP A 69 0.60 -8.04 -16.45
CA ASP A 69 -0.50 -7.28 -15.89
C ASP A 69 -0.95 -7.88 -14.54
N GLN A 70 -1.92 -7.25 -13.90
CA GLN A 70 -2.43 -7.66 -12.60
C GLN A 70 -2.97 -9.11 -12.58
N MET A 71 -3.65 -9.52 -13.64
CA MET A 71 -4.26 -10.86 -13.72
C MET A 71 -3.18 -11.92 -13.94
N ALA A 72 -2.23 -11.67 -14.83
CA ALA A 72 -1.08 -12.54 -15.04
C ALA A 72 -0.23 -12.68 -13.77
N PHE A 73 -0.02 -11.57 -13.06
CA PHE A 73 0.67 -11.54 -11.78
C PHE A 73 -0.04 -12.38 -10.70
N SER A 74 -1.35 -12.17 -10.54
CA SER A 74 -2.19 -12.94 -9.61
C SER A 74 -2.16 -14.43 -9.93
N ASN A 75 -2.34 -14.81 -11.20
CA ASN A 75 -2.30 -16.21 -11.63
C ASN A 75 -0.93 -16.84 -11.43
N ALA A 76 0.16 -16.12 -11.72
CA ALA A 76 1.52 -16.62 -11.51
C ALA A 76 1.79 -16.96 -10.04
N ILE A 77 1.38 -16.08 -9.11
CA ILE A 77 1.53 -16.34 -7.67
C ILE A 77 0.69 -17.55 -7.24
N HIS A 78 -0.58 -17.65 -7.65
CA HIS A 78 -1.42 -18.79 -7.28
C HIS A 78 -0.88 -20.11 -7.84
N ASN A 79 -0.40 -20.13 -9.08
CA ASN A 79 0.24 -21.32 -9.66
C ASN A 79 1.50 -21.73 -8.86
N ILE A 80 2.34 -20.77 -8.46
CA ILE A 80 3.53 -21.08 -7.65
C ILE A 80 3.12 -21.54 -6.24
N ALA A 81 2.08 -20.95 -5.64
CA ALA A 81 1.56 -21.37 -4.34
C ALA A 81 1.07 -22.83 -4.37
N ASP A 82 0.32 -23.19 -5.41
CA ASP A 82 -0.12 -24.57 -5.64
C ASP A 82 1.08 -25.52 -5.84
N ASP A 83 2.06 -25.14 -6.67
CA ASP A 83 3.27 -25.92 -6.94
C ASP A 83 4.07 -26.25 -5.67
N VAL A 84 4.16 -25.29 -4.72
CA VAL A 84 4.91 -25.46 -3.47
C VAL A 84 4.04 -25.97 -2.33
N ASN A 85 2.76 -26.23 -2.57
CA ASN A 85 1.76 -26.62 -1.58
C ASN A 85 1.65 -25.60 -0.42
N PHE A 86 1.61 -24.31 -0.74
CA PHE A 86 1.34 -23.26 0.24
C PHE A 86 -0.18 -23.10 0.43
N ASP A 87 -0.66 -23.29 1.66
CA ASP A 87 -2.09 -23.16 2.04
C ASP A 87 -2.34 -22.06 3.09
N GLY A 88 -1.32 -21.24 3.37
CA GLY A 88 -1.38 -20.14 4.32
C GLY A 88 -2.13 -18.90 3.82
N LEU A 89 -2.07 -17.83 4.61
CA LEU A 89 -2.67 -16.55 4.22
C LEU A 89 -1.80 -15.87 3.17
N LEU A 90 -2.39 -15.57 2.01
CA LEU A 90 -1.76 -14.88 0.89
C LEU A 90 -2.52 -13.59 0.59
N TYR A 91 -1.79 -12.48 0.53
CA TYR A 91 -2.31 -11.15 0.23
C TYR A 91 -1.57 -10.54 -0.96
N LEU A 92 -2.32 -10.18 -2.00
CA LEU A 92 -1.83 -9.39 -3.14
C LEU A 92 -2.15 -7.93 -2.91
N CYS A 93 -1.15 -7.06 -2.95
CA CYS A 93 -1.31 -5.67 -2.53
C CYS A 93 -0.70 -4.70 -3.54
N ARG A 94 -1.33 -3.54 -3.68
CA ARG A 94 -0.82 -2.42 -4.45
C ARG A 94 0.02 -1.53 -3.54
N ASP A 95 1.27 -1.32 -3.93
CA ASP A 95 2.16 -0.31 -3.34
C ASP A 95 2.08 0.98 -4.16
N HIS A 96 2.01 2.14 -3.50
CA HIS A 96 1.96 3.45 -4.18
C HIS A 96 1.03 3.50 -5.40
N GLY A 97 -0.26 3.27 -5.19
CA GLY A 97 -1.27 3.52 -6.22
C GLY A 97 -1.63 5.00 -6.30
N GLY A 98 -2.44 5.40 -7.27
CA GLY A 98 -2.94 6.77 -7.38
C GLY A 98 -2.43 7.54 -8.59
N PRO A 99 -2.82 8.83 -8.71
CA PRO A 99 -2.51 9.67 -9.87
C PRO A 99 -1.02 10.01 -9.92
N TRP A 100 -0.44 10.02 -11.13
CA TRP A 100 0.97 10.37 -11.38
C TRP A 100 2.02 9.48 -10.71
N GLN A 101 1.64 8.29 -10.27
CA GLN A 101 2.56 7.33 -9.67
C GLN A 101 3.52 6.73 -10.69
N ARG A 102 3.12 6.68 -11.96
CA ARG A 102 4.02 6.26 -13.04
C ARG A 102 4.94 7.39 -13.46
N ASP A 103 6.19 7.05 -13.75
CA ASP A 103 7.21 8.03 -14.10
C ASP A 103 6.84 8.84 -15.34
N ASN A 104 6.23 8.19 -16.34
CA ASN A 104 5.77 8.85 -17.56
C ASN A 104 4.60 9.82 -17.28
N GLU A 105 3.63 9.45 -16.43
CA GLU A 105 2.51 10.32 -16.08
C GLU A 105 3.01 11.61 -15.39
N LYS A 106 4.00 11.48 -14.50
CA LYS A 106 4.64 12.60 -13.81
C LYS A 106 5.47 13.46 -14.76
N ALA A 107 6.30 12.83 -15.61
CA ALA A 107 7.16 13.53 -16.57
C ALA A 107 6.37 14.31 -17.63
N GLU A 108 5.29 13.73 -18.14
CA GLU A 108 4.37 14.35 -19.11
C GLU A 108 3.45 15.40 -18.47
N LYS A 109 3.47 15.51 -17.13
CA LYS A 109 2.62 16.40 -16.34
C LYS A 109 1.15 16.28 -16.72
N LEU A 110 0.63 15.05 -16.74
CA LEU A 110 -0.75 14.82 -17.14
C LEU A 110 -1.73 15.72 -16.37
N PRO A 111 -2.81 16.22 -17.00
CA PRO A 111 -3.85 16.95 -16.27
C PRO A 111 -4.46 16.08 -15.17
N LEU A 112 -4.79 16.68 -14.02
CA LEU A 112 -5.35 15.98 -12.84
C LEU A 112 -6.46 14.99 -13.21
N LYS A 113 -7.44 15.43 -14.00
CA LYS A 113 -8.55 14.57 -14.43
C LYS A 113 -8.05 13.29 -15.13
N GLN A 114 -7.08 13.40 -16.03
CA GLN A 114 -6.55 12.24 -16.74
C GLN A 114 -5.74 11.33 -15.82
N ALA A 115 -4.95 11.89 -14.90
CA ALA A 115 -4.19 11.12 -13.93
C ALA A 115 -5.11 10.36 -12.95
N MET A 116 -6.20 10.99 -12.50
CA MET A 116 -7.21 10.35 -11.65
C MET A 116 -7.93 9.22 -12.38
N GLU A 117 -8.31 9.41 -13.65
CA GLU A 117 -8.96 8.33 -14.42
C GLU A 117 -8.02 7.15 -14.67
N LYS A 118 -6.72 7.40 -14.95
CA LYS A 118 -5.71 6.33 -15.05
C LYS A 118 -5.54 5.59 -13.73
N ALA A 119 -5.50 6.31 -12.60
CA ALA A 119 -5.42 5.72 -11.27
C ALA A 119 -6.63 4.82 -10.97
N LYS A 120 -7.86 5.32 -11.22
CA LYS A 120 -9.10 4.57 -11.07
C LYS A 120 -9.10 3.30 -11.92
N SER A 121 -8.68 3.41 -13.19
CA SER A 121 -8.58 2.25 -14.09
C SER A 121 -7.58 1.21 -13.59
N SER A 122 -6.39 1.63 -13.15
CA SER A 122 -5.35 0.76 -12.60
C SER A 122 -5.85 0.00 -11.36
N TYR A 123 -6.47 0.69 -10.41
CA TYR A 123 -7.05 0.05 -9.24
C TYR A 123 -8.22 -0.88 -9.57
N LEU A 124 -9.04 -0.54 -10.56
CA LEU A 124 -10.12 -1.42 -10.98
C LEU A 124 -9.58 -2.74 -11.54
N ASP A 125 -8.45 -2.71 -12.23
CA ASP A 125 -7.79 -3.93 -12.69
C ASP A 125 -7.15 -4.71 -11.53
N ASP A 126 -6.63 -4.01 -10.50
CA ASP A 126 -6.20 -4.65 -9.24
C ASP A 126 -7.37 -5.39 -8.55
N LEU A 127 -8.54 -4.74 -8.43
CA LEU A 127 -9.75 -5.33 -7.86
C LEU A 127 -10.18 -6.59 -8.63
N LYS A 128 -10.22 -6.53 -9.96
CA LYS A 128 -10.59 -7.67 -10.81
C LYS A 128 -9.60 -8.83 -10.71
N ALA A 129 -8.32 -8.53 -10.47
CA ALA A 129 -7.26 -9.52 -10.29
C ALA A 129 -7.21 -10.11 -8.86
N GLY A 130 -8.09 -9.66 -7.96
CA GLY A 130 -8.21 -10.20 -6.61
C GLY A 130 -7.22 -9.61 -5.60
N PHE A 131 -6.73 -8.38 -5.83
CA PHE A 131 -5.92 -7.69 -4.83
C PHE A 131 -6.71 -7.50 -3.54
N ASN A 132 -6.04 -7.68 -2.40
CA ASN A 132 -6.61 -7.66 -1.07
C ASN A 132 -6.42 -6.32 -0.34
N LEU A 133 -5.41 -5.55 -0.74
CA LEU A 133 -5.17 -4.21 -0.22
C LEU A 133 -4.68 -3.26 -1.31
N LEU A 134 -5.24 -2.03 -1.30
CA LEU A 134 -4.82 -0.96 -2.20
C LEU A 134 -4.28 0.23 -1.40
N HIS A 135 -3.01 0.59 -1.65
CA HIS A 135 -2.41 1.82 -1.14
C HIS A 135 -2.85 3.02 -1.97
N ILE A 136 -3.70 3.86 -1.37
CA ILE A 136 -4.23 5.10 -1.94
C ILE A 136 -3.26 6.25 -1.67
N ASP A 137 -2.43 6.55 -2.66
CA ASP A 137 -1.40 7.59 -2.55
C ASP A 137 -1.56 8.70 -3.64
N PRO A 138 -2.38 9.73 -3.37
CA PRO A 138 -2.52 10.90 -4.24
C PRO A 138 -1.56 12.05 -3.88
N THR A 139 -0.39 11.74 -3.30
CA THR A 139 0.56 12.76 -2.81
C THR A 139 1.54 13.25 -3.87
N LYS A 140 1.59 12.61 -5.05
CA LYS A 140 2.32 13.12 -6.21
C LYS A 140 1.45 14.08 -6.99
N ASP A 141 1.99 15.24 -7.35
CA ASP A 141 1.34 16.17 -8.27
C ASP A 141 2.40 17.03 -8.99
N PRO A 142 2.63 16.86 -10.30
CA PRO A 142 3.66 17.58 -11.04
C PRO A 142 3.33 19.07 -11.26
N HIS A 143 2.12 19.52 -10.89
CA HIS A 143 1.66 20.90 -11.01
C HIS A 143 1.79 21.68 -9.69
N ILE A 144 2.11 21.00 -8.58
CA ILE A 144 2.33 21.59 -7.27
C ILE A 144 3.83 21.57 -6.95
N GLN A 145 4.35 22.70 -6.48
CA GLN A 145 5.73 22.76 -5.97
C GLN A 145 5.75 22.36 -4.49
N GLY A 146 6.66 21.45 -4.12
CA GLY A 146 6.73 20.91 -2.76
C GLY A 146 5.67 19.84 -2.50
N SER A 147 5.20 19.76 -1.26
CA SER A 147 4.20 18.77 -0.83
C SER A 147 2.80 19.16 -1.30
N VAL A 148 2.01 18.16 -1.69
CA VAL A 148 0.58 18.36 -1.96
C VAL A 148 -0.13 18.75 -0.65
N PRO A 149 -0.94 19.82 -0.64
CA PRO A 149 -1.72 20.21 0.52
C PRO A 149 -2.58 19.06 1.07
N MET A 150 -2.60 18.91 2.40
CA MET A 150 -3.32 17.85 3.09
C MET A 150 -4.79 17.75 2.66
N GLU A 151 -5.49 18.89 2.53
CA GLU A 151 -6.88 18.93 2.12
C GLU A 151 -7.09 18.31 0.73
N LEU A 152 -6.17 18.54 -0.22
CA LEU A 152 -6.22 17.92 -1.55
C LEU A 152 -5.90 16.42 -1.49
N VAL A 153 -4.97 16.00 -0.64
CA VAL A 153 -4.66 14.58 -0.42
C VAL A 153 -5.90 13.86 0.11
N ILE A 154 -6.58 14.42 1.10
CA ILE A 154 -7.81 13.85 1.66
C ILE A 154 -8.92 13.82 0.59
N GLU A 155 -9.17 14.93 -0.10
CA GLU A 155 -10.20 15.00 -1.16
C GLU A 155 -10.01 13.89 -2.21
N ARG A 156 -8.80 13.74 -2.73
CA ARG A 156 -8.45 12.73 -3.74
C ARG A 156 -8.51 11.32 -3.17
N THR A 157 -8.08 11.11 -1.92
CA THR A 157 -8.17 9.82 -1.24
C THR A 157 -9.62 9.36 -1.12
N ILE A 158 -10.51 10.27 -0.69
CA ILE A 158 -11.92 9.95 -0.57
C ILE A 158 -12.53 9.67 -1.95
N GLU A 159 -12.22 10.47 -2.98
CA GLU A 159 -12.71 10.23 -4.35
C GLU A 159 -12.34 8.83 -4.83
N LEU A 160 -11.08 8.42 -4.63
CA LEU A 160 -10.58 7.11 -5.05
C LEU A 160 -11.24 5.97 -4.26
N ILE A 161 -11.32 6.06 -2.93
CA ILE A 161 -11.98 5.03 -2.10
C ILE A 161 -13.47 4.93 -2.46
N SER A 162 -14.17 6.05 -2.61
CA SER A 162 -15.58 6.07 -3.01
C SER A 162 -15.79 5.38 -4.35
N TYR A 163 -14.95 5.66 -5.34
CA TYR A 163 -15.00 4.99 -6.64
C TYR A 163 -14.80 3.47 -6.49
N LEU A 164 -13.83 3.05 -5.68
CA LEU A 164 -13.51 1.64 -5.48
C LEU A 164 -14.63 0.87 -4.78
N GLU A 165 -15.20 1.43 -3.70
CA GLU A 165 -16.35 0.85 -3.02
C GLU A 165 -17.58 0.73 -3.94
N GLU A 166 -17.82 1.74 -4.79
CA GLU A 166 -18.88 1.66 -5.82
C GLU A 166 -18.62 0.51 -6.80
N GLN A 167 -17.38 0.37 -7.30
CA GLN A 167 -17.05 -0.71 -8.23
C GLN A 167 -17.11 -2.09 -7.57
N ILE A 168 -16.68 -2.23 -6.31
CA ILE A 168 -16.79 -3.48 -5.53
C ILE A 168 -18.26 -3.92 -5.44
N GLN A 169 -19.16 -3.00 -5.09
CA GLN A 169 -20.59 -3.29 -5.03
C GLN A 169 -21.17 -3.63 -6.41
N LYS A 170 -20.87 -2.80 -7.41
CA LYS A 170 -21.39 -2.96 -8.78
C LYS A 170 -20.96 -4.26 -9.44
N LEU A 171 -19.73 -4.69 -9.18
CA LEU A 171 -19.14 -5.91 -9.75
C LEU A 171 -19.28 -7.13 -8.83
N ASN A 172 -19.89 -6.97 -7.66
CA ASN A 172 -20.04 -8.02 -6.63
C ASN A 172 -18.70 -8.69 -6.28
N LEU A 173 -17.67 -7.87 -6.05
CA LEU A 173 -16.33 -8.31 -5.68
C LEU A 173 -16.20 -8.45 -4.16
N MET A 174 -15.15 -9.15 -3.73
CA MET A 174 -14.82 -9.25 -2.30
C MET A 174 -14.35 -7.89 -1.76
N PRO A 175 -14.71 -7.53 -0.51
CA PRO A 175 -14.16 -6.35 0.13
C PRO A 175 -12.64 -6.40 0.25
N ILE A 176 -12.00 -5.23 0.17
CA ILE A 176 -10.55 -5.06 0.30
C ILE A 176 -10.21 -4.19 1.50
N SER A 177 -8.93 -4.15 1.86
CA SER A 177 -8.38 -3.18 2.81
C SER A 177 -7.75 -2.00 2.07
N TYR A 178 -7.66 -0.86 2.75
CA TYR A 178 -6.96 0.32 2.21
C TYR A 178 -5.73 0.65 3.03
N GLU A 179 -4.76 1.25 2.38
CA GLU A 179 -3.62 1.92 2.99
C GLU A 179 -3.57 3.35 2.48
N VAL A 180 -3.12 4.29 3.30
CA VAL A 180 -3.09 5.73 2.96
C VAL A 180 -1.79 6.37 3.46
N GLY A 181 -1.53 7.61 3.06
CA GLY A 181 -0.32 8.34 3.43
C GLY A 181 0.85 8.02 2.49
N THR A 182 2.00 8.63 2.76
CA THR A 182 3.23 8.46 1.98
C THR A 182 4.45 8.77 2.84
N GLU A 183 5.61 8.28 2.43
CA GLU A 183 6.92 8.66 2.96
C GLU A 183 7.55 9.88 2.24
N GLU A 184 7.00 10.33 1.09
CA GLU A 184 7.55 11.46 0.32
C GLU A 184 7.37 12.81 1.05
N THR A 185 8.44 13.22 1.74
CA THR A 185 8.53 14.48 2.48
C THR A 185 9.15 15.61 1.66
N ALA A 186 8.55 16.00 0.54
CA ALA A 186 8.90 17.30 -0.08
C ALA A 186 8.36 18.47 0.76
N GLY A 187 8.69 18.50 2.06
CA GLY A 187 8.50 19.61 3.00
C GLY A 187 7.18 19.68 3.77
N GLY A 188 6.76 18.67 4.58
CA GLY A 188 5.62 18.99 5.46
C GLY A 188 5.00 18.03 6.46
N LEU A 189 5.09 16.70 6.36
CA LEU A 189 4.54 15.81 7.40
C LEU A 189 5.52 15.63 8.58
N ILE A 190 6.01 16.76 9.09
CA ILE A 190 7.24 16.88 9.89
C ILE A 190 6.98 16.72 11.41
N SER A 191 5.74 16.49 11.84
CA SER A 191 5.42 16.29 13.26
C SER A 191 4.34 15.23 13.51
N ASN A 192 4.42 14.61 14.69
CA ASN A 192 3.39 13.74 15.26
C ASN A 192 2.00 14.38 15.20
N ASP A 193 1.89 15.69 15.47
CA ASP A 193 0.63 16.43 15.44
C ASP A 193 0.03 16.51 14.03
N ALA A 194 0.86 16.74 13.00
CA ALA A 194 0.39 16.80 11.62
C ALA A 194 -0.08 15.41 11.13
N PHE A 195 0.63 14.36 11.55
CA PHE A 195 0.26 12.97 11.28
C PHE A 195 -1.07 12.59 11.94
N GLU A 196 -1.25 12.92 13.22
CA GLU A 196 -2.50 12.68 13.95
C GLU A 196 -3.66 13.49 13.35
N ALA A 197 -3.45 14.78 13.04
CA ALA A 197 -4.46 15.63 12.43
C ALA A 197 -4.91 15.13 11.03
N PHE A 198 -3.99 14.54 10.25
CA PHE A 198 -4.34 13.89 8.99
C PHE A 198 -5.28 12.72 9.21
N ILE A 199 -4.96 11.82 10.16
CA ILE A 199 -5.80 10.66 10.49
C ILE A 199 -7.19 11.11 10.94
N GLU A 200 -7.27 12.05 11.90
CA GLU A 200 -8.55 12.55 12.42
C GLU A 200 -9.44 13.12 11.31
N LYS A 201 -8.87 13.98 10.45
CA LYS A 201 -9.61 14.59 9.33
C LYS A 201 -10.07 13.54 8.32
N LEU A 202 -9.18 12.62 7.94
CA LEU A 202 -9.49 11.57 6.96
C LEU A 202 -10.61 10.66 7.47
N LEU A 203 -10.50 10.18 8.72
CA LEU A 203 -11.51 9.27 9.30
C LEU A 203 -12.87 9.94 9.41
N LYS A 204 -12.91 11.22 9.82
CA LYS A 204 -14.15 11.99 9.86
C LYS A 204 -14.82 12.09 8.48
N GLU A 205 -14.04 12.33 7.43
CA GLU A 205 -14.57 12.39 6.05
C GLU A 205 -15.07 11.02 5.58
N LEU A 206 -14.33 9.93 5.87
CA LEU A 206 -14.74 8.56 5.57
C LEU A 206 -16.07 8.21 6.28
N ASP A 207 -16.18 8.50 7.58
CA ASP A 207 -17.39 8.27 8.38
C ASP A 207 -18.61 9.02 7.82
N SER A 208 -18.42 10.29 7.42
CA SER A 208 -19.50 11.11 6.87
C SER A 208 -20.09 10.54 5.58
N ARG A 209 -19.34 9.68 4.88
CA ARG A 209 -19.72 9.02 3.62
C ARG A 209 -19.95 7.52 3.77
N SER A 210 -19.88 7.00 5.00
CA SER A 210 -19.99 5.56 5.29
C SER A 210 -18.97 4.70 4.53
N LEU A 211 -17.75 5.21 4.34
CA LEU A 211 -16.65 4.52 3.70
C LEU A 211 -15.77 3.78 4.73
N PRO A 212 -15.12 2.68 4.34
CA PRO A 212 -14.29 1.91 5.25
C PRO A 212 -13.05 2.70 5.69
N HIS A 213 -12.65 2.50 6.94
CA HIS A 213 -11.38 3.01 7.45
C HIS A 213 -10.20 2.20 6.89
N PRO A 214 -9.03 2.85 6.66
CA PRO A 214 -7.84 2.13 6.20
C PRO A 214 -7.33 1.14 7.25
N ALA A 215 -6.68 0.07 6.77
CA ALA A 215 -5.97 -0.89 7.60
C ALA A 215 -4.60 -0.35 8.03
N PHE A 216 -3.92 0.38 7.15
CA PHE A 216 -2.60 0.95 7.42
C PHE A 216 -2.52 2.43 7.05
N ILE A 217 -1.60 3.12 7.71
CA ILE A 217 -1.12 4.44 7.31
C ILE A 217 0.41 4.40 7.22
N VAL A 218 0.92 4.98 6.14
CA VAL A 218 2.36 5.13 5.88
C VAL A 218 2.87 6.42 6.50
N GLY A 219 4.06 6.36 7.11
CA GLY A 219 4.80 7.53 7.57
C GLY A 219 6.31 7.36 7.39
N GLN A 220 7.04 8.45 7.56
CA GLN A 220 8.49 8.51 7.42
C GLN A 220 9.17 8.35 8.79
N THR A 221 10.12 7.43 8.87
CA THR A 221 10.87 7.01 10.07
C THR A 221 12.37 7.21 9.90
N GLY A 222 12.81 7.79 8.78
CA GLY A 222 14.20 8.07 8.46
C GLY A 222 14.86 7.03 7.57
N THR A 223 14.15 5.99 7.14
CA THR A 223 14.65 5.00 6.18
C THR A 223 14.76 5.55 4.77
N LEU A 224 15.83 5.17 4.07
CA LEU A 224 16.05 5.52 2.68
C LEU A 224 16.99 4.51 2.02
N VAL A 225 16.46 3.69 1.13
CA VAL A 225 17.27 2.75 0.36
C VAL A 225 17.87 3.45 -0.87
N LYS A 226 19.18 3.29 -1.05
CA LYS A 226 19.85 3.64 -2.31
C LYS A 226 20.70 2.46 -2.77
N MET A 227 20.30 1.89 -3.90
CA MET A 227 20.92 0.69 -4.47
C MET A 227 20.87 -0.48 -3.48
N ASN A 228 22.00 -0.82 -2.86
CA ASN A 228 22.17 -2.01 -2.03
C ASN A 228 22.42 -1.68 -0.55
N LYS A 229 21.98 -0.51 -0.09
CA LYS A 229 22.13 -0.09 1.30
C LYS A 229 21.02 0.87 1.72
N ASN A 230 20.65 0.80 3.00
CA ASN A 230 19.94 1.87 3.67
C ASN A 230 20.93 3.00 3.95
N VAL A 231 20.73 4.15 3.31
CA VAL A 231 21.48 5.38 3.58
C VAL A 231 20.70 6.37 4.44
N GLY A 232 19.49 5.98 4.83
CA GLY A 232 18.69 6.68 5.81
C GLY A 232 19.32 6.61 7.20
N LYS A 233 18.70 7.33 8.13
CA LYS A 233 18.97 7.19 9.55
C LYS A 233 17.65 6.85 10.22
N PHE A 234 17.40 5.55 10.33
CA PHE A 234 16.22 5.05 11.02
C PHE A 234 16.14 5.63 12.44
N ASP A 235 14.94 6.04 12.82
CA ASP A 235 14.61 6.62 14.11
C ASP A 235 13.54 5.76 14.80
N PRO A 236 13.96 4.83 15.68
CA PRO A 236 13.04 3.97 16.42
C PRO A 236 12.04 4.74 17.31
N GLU A 237 12.43 5.91 17.82
CA GLU A 237 11.55 6.74 18.65
C GLU A 237 10.43 7.34 17.80
N THR A 238 10.75 7.85 16.62
CA THR A 238 9.75 8.32 15.65
C THR A 238 8.85 7.17 15.20
N ALA A 239 9.41 6.02 14.82
CA ALA A 239 8.63 4.84 14.42
C ALA A 239 7.66 4.39 15.54
N HIS A 240 8.14 4.33 16.79
CA HIS A 240 7.31 4.02 17.95
C HIS A 240 6.17 5.03 18.11
N ASN A 241 6.48 6.33 18.10
CA ASN A 241 5.48 7.39 18.30
C ASN A 241 4.39 7.36 17.22
N LEU A 242 4.77 7.25 15.95
CA LEU A 242 3.82 7.19 14.84
C LEU A 242 2.95 5.93 14.92
N SER A 243 3.54 4.78 15.28
CA SER A 243 2.80 3.54 15.49
C SER A 243 1.77 3.64 16.62
N MET A 244 2.13 4.33 17.71
CA MET A 244 1.23 4.54 18.84
C MET A 244 0.09 5.49 18.49
N ILE A 245 0.35 6.53 17.69
CA ILE A 245 -0.69 7.43 17.17
C ILE A 245 -1.66 6.64 16.29
N ALA A 246 -1.18 5.92 15.27
CA ALA A 246 -2.03 5.12 14.39
C ALA A 246 -2.90 4.13 15.16
N ARG A 247 -2.31 3.49 16.18
CA ARG A 247 -3.00 2.52 17.06
C ARG A 247 -4.17 3.14 17.83
N LYS A 248 -4.11 4.42 18.23
CA LYS A 248 -5.25 5.10 18.91
C LYS A 248 -6.52 5.04 18.06
N TYR A 249 -6.37 5.07 16.74
CA TYR A 249 -7.45 5.04 15.75
C TYR A 249 -7.73 3.62 15.22
N GLY A 250 -7.08 2.61 15.78
CA GLY A 250 -7.22 1.23 15.35
C GLY A 250 -6.58 0.93 13.99
N ILE A 251 -5.66 1.77 13.51
CA ILE A 251 -4.98 1.64 12.22
C ILE A 251 -3.56 1.09 12.48
N GLY A 252 -3.04 0.27 11.58
CA GLY A 252 -1.65 -0.19 11.59
C GLY A 252 -0.71 0.88 11.04
N PHE A 253 0.53 0.90 11.50
CA PHE A 253 1.56 1.74 10.89
C PHE A 253 2.36 0.89 9.90
N LYS A 254 2.66 1.46 8.73
CA LYS A 254 3.55 0.84 7.74
C LYS A 254 4.72 1.78 7.47
N GLU A 255 5.89 1.15 7.37
CA GLU A 255 7.13 1.78 6.97
C GLU A 255 7.58 1.23 5.62
N HIS A 256 8.20 2.09 4.82
CA HIS A 256 8.77 1.74 3.52
C HIS A 256 10.30 1.71 3.61
N ASN A 257 10.97 1.09 2.63
CA ASN A 257 12.43 1.11 2.52
C ASN A 257 13.17 0.51 3.75
N ALA A 258 12.62 -0.54 4.35
CA ALA A 258 13.22 -1.23 5.49
C ALA A 258 14.37 -2.20 5.09
N ASP A 259 14.64 -2.38 3.80
CA ASP A 259 15.76 -3.20 3.32
C ASP A 259 17.10 -2.70 3.91
N TYR A 260 17.97 -3.66 4.23
CA TYR A 260 19.32 -3.43 4.76
C TYR A 260 19.38 -2.76 6.14
N LEU A 261 18.27 -2.66 6.88
CA LEU A 261 18.30 -2.39 8.31
C LEU A 261 18.94 -3.55 9.09
N SER A 262 19.45 -3.25 10.28
CA SER A 262 20.01 -4.28 11.16
C SER A 262 18.90 -5.05 11.88
N GLU A 263 19.21 -6.23 12.42
CA GLU A 263 18.27 -6.97 13.28
C GLU A 263 17.88 -6.18 14.54
N ASP A 264 18.76 -5.29 15.03
CA ASP A 264 18.46 -4.44 16.18
C ASP A 264 17.46 -3.31 15.84
N ASP A 265 17.34 -2.96 14.55
CA ASP A 265 16.44 -1.91 14.06
C ASP A 265 15.04 -2.46 13.66
N LEU A 266 14.91 -3.78 13.44
CA LEU A 266 13.67 -4.46 12.98
C LEU A 266 12.85 -5.07 14.13
#